data_AF-A0A833UUE3-F1
#
_entry.id   AF-A0A833UUE3-F1
#
_cell.length_a   1.000
_cell.length_b   1.000
_cell.length_c   1.000
_cell.angle_alpha   90.00
_cell.angle_beta   90.00
_cell.angle_gamma   90.00
#
_symmetry.space_group_name_H-M   'P 1'
#
loop_
_entity.id
_entity.type
_entity.pdbx_description
1 polymer ?
#
loop_
_entity_poly.entity_id
_entity_poly.type
_entity_poly.pdbx_seq_one_letter_code
_entity_poly.pdbx_strand_id
1 'polypeptide(L)'
;MAAKIVLALVLSLLVYASSEETNPTACKGSSQQCRLKRLRTLEPTRVVDSEGGRTELWEESEDEFQCAGVAAIRQTVQPNSLILPSYQPTPSLVYIEQGEGLLGLTYPGCAETYESETSQDLSRRRSSQMGQLQGGGDQQRSRRADQHQKVNRIRRGDIVAIPAGVAHWSYNDGNEELVAFAVIDLSNHANQLDRRFRSFLLAGGEPRDGQSGQGGSRQEERQEQRSQRSRREQRGSFQNIFSGFSEELLAEAYNIPDTIARRLQEDDNRRGVIVKCQDEMRRMMRPDEDEQEGQRQLVNGLEETLCTTRIRHNLDTQTESDVFSRQAGRVNIVNQHKLPILRYLDMSAEKGHLFPNALYTPHWSMTDNRVVYVLRGDARVQIVDDNGDNVFDERVKRGDVYVIPQFYATTARAGNNGFEYVTIKTSGQPMKSPMAGYTSVIRAMPIDVLTNSFQMSPREAQNLKHNRGHQSFLLSSSRSS
;
A
#
# COMPACT_ATOMS: atom_id res chain seq x y z
N MET A 1 -26.08 -29.18 52.55
CA MET A 1 -25.83 -29.37 51.09
C MET A 1 -25.60 -28.07 50.34
N ALA A 2 -26.29 -26.97 50.66
CA ALA A 2 -26.13 -25.68 49.98
C ALA A 2 -24.70 -25.11 49.97
N ALA A 3 -23.95 -25.20 51.08
CA ALA A 3 -22.59 -24.65 51.17
C ALA A 3 -21.57 -25.33 50.23
N LYS A 4 -21.75 -26.63 49.95
CA LYS A 4 -20.85 -27.37 49.04
C LYS A 4 -21.11 -27.03 47.56
N ILE A 5 -22.35 -26.67 47.23
CA ILE A 5 -22.76 -26.27 45.88
C ILE A 5 -22.25 -24.87 45.56
N VAL A 6 -22.31 -23.94 46.53
CA VAL A 6 -21.77 -22.58 46.37
C VAL A 6 -20.25 -22.60 46.19
N LEU A 7 -19.53 -23.42 46.97
CA LEU A 7 -18.08 -23.54 46.83
C LEU A 7 -17.67 -24.12 45.47
N ALA A 8 -18.42 -25.11 44.96
CA ALA A 8 -18.20 -25.68 43.63
C ALA A 8 -18.46 -24.66 42.50
N LEU A 9 -19.50 -23.84 42.63
CA LEU A 9 -19.79 -22.76 41.68
C LEU A 9 -18.71 -21.68 41.69
N VAL A 10 -18.22 -21.26 42.86
CA VAL A 10 -17.14 -20.26 42.97
C VAL A 10 -15.81 -20.80 42.42
N LEU A 11 -15.48 -22.07 42.69
CA LEU A 11 -14.30 -22.71 42.10
C LEU A 11 -14.42 -22.86 40.58
N SER A 12 -15.61 -23.16 40.05
CA SER A 12 -15.83 -23.22 38.59
C SER A 12 -15.72 -21.85 37.92
N LEU A 13 -16.17 -20.78 38.58
CA LEU A 13 -16.03 -19.39 38.10
C LEU A 13 -14.57 -18.91 38.14
N LEU A 14 -13.80 -19.29 39.16
CA LEU A 14 -12.37 -18.97 39.25
C LEU A 14 -11.54 -19.74 38.21
N VAL A 15 -11.90 -20.99 37.91
CA VAL A 15 -11.25 -21.76 36.84
C VAL A 15 -11.57 -21.14 35.47
N TYR A 16 -12.82 -20.72 35.22
CA TYR A 16 -13.20 -20.00 33.98
C TYR A 16 -12.49 -18.65 33.83
N ALA A 17 -12.27 -17.91 34.92
CA ALA A 17 -11.55 -16.64 34.90
C ALA A 17 -10.02 -16.82 34.71
N SER A 18 -9.46 -17.98 35.06
CA SER A 18 -8.04 -18.29 34.87
C SER A 18 -7.72 -18.94 33.51
N SER A 19 -8.74 -19.29 32.73
CA SER A 19 -8.62 -19.80 31.37
C SER A 19 -9.02 -18.74 30.34
N GLU A 20 -8.53 -17.51 30.50
CA GLU A 20 -8.23 -16.68 29.33
C GLU A 20 -6.93 -17.22 28.72
N GLU A 21 -7.06 -18.24 27.88
CA GLU A 21 -6.06 -18.49 26.84
C GLU A 21 -5.93 -17.19 26.05
N THR A 22 -4.81 -16.50 26.22
CA THR A 22 -4.39 -15.42 25.33
C THR A 22 -4.27 -15.99 23.93
N ASN A 23 -5.36 -15.88 23.16
CA ASN A 23 -5.33 -16.03 21.71
C ASN A 23 -4.63 -14.79 21.15
N PRO A 24 -3.42 -14.89 20.59
CA PRO A 24 -2.69 -13.74 20.05
C PRO A 24 -3.35 -13.14 18.79
N THR A 25 -4.47 -13.70 18.33
CA THR A 25 -5.19 -13.31 17.11
C THR A 25 -6.48 -12.52 17.35
N ALA A 26 -6.84 -12.22 18.60
CA ALA A 26 -7.98 -11.37 18.91
C ALA A 26 -7.54 -9.90 18.86
N CYS A 27 -8.11 -9.11 17.95
CA CYS A 27 -7.98 -7.66 17.95
C CYS A 27 -8.22 -7.14 19.38
N LYS A 28 -7.24 -6.44 19.97
CA LYS A 28 -7.41 -5.78 21.28
C LYS A 28 -8.71 -4.97 21.28
N GLY A 29 -9.44 -4.98 22.41
CA GLY A 29 -10.67 -4.21 22.57
C GLY A 29 -10.47 -2.75 22.15
N SER A 30 -11.45 -2.18 21.43
CA SER A 30 -11.35 -0.90 20.72
C SER A 30 -10.84 0.28 21.56
N SER A 31 -11.03 0.24 22.89
CA SER A 31 -10.65 1.31 23.81
C SER A 31 -9.16 1.34 24.18
N GLN A 32 -8.36 0.32 23.84
CA GLN A 32 -6.93 0.22 24.20
C GLN A 32 -6.00 0.05 23.00
N GLN A 33 -6.54 0.06 21.78
CA GLN A 33 -5.82 -0.36 20.57
C GLN A 33 -4.53 0.45 20.30
N CYS A 34 -4.50 1.73 20.71
CA CYS A 34 -3.35 2.63 20.53
C CYS A 34 -2.61 2.98 21.83
N ARG A 35 -2.73 2.19 22.90
CA ARG A 35 -1.88 2.34 24.11
C ARG A 35 -0.60 1.52 23.94
N LEU A 36 0.34 2.10 23.20
CA LEU A 36 1.58 1.44 22.78
C LEU A 36 2.70 1.84 23.72
N LYS A 37 3.00 0.98 24.71
CA LYS A 37 4.08 1.24 25.70
C LYS A 37 5.47 1.30 25.08
N ARG A 38 5.65 0.62 23.96
CA ARG A 38 6.88 0.59 23.18
C ARG A 38 6.53 0.32 21.73
N LEU A 39 7.12 1.10 20.84
CA LEU A 39 7.10 0.90 19.39
C LEU A 39 8.45 0.31 18.97
N ARG A 40 8.47 -0.38 17.83
CA ARG A 40 9.68 -0.96 17.24
C ARG A 40 9.69 -0.85 15.72
N THR A 41 10.85 -1.02 15.10
CA THR A 41 10.91 -1.37 13.68
C THR A 41 10.30 -2.76 13.47
N LEU A 42 9.57 -2.93 12.37
CA LEU A 42 8.74 -4.10 12.09
C LEU A 42 9.33 -4.89 10.92
N GLU A 43 9.44 -6.21 11.10
CA GLU A 43 9.76 -7.16 10.03
C GLU A 43 8.47 -7.72 9.43
N PRO A 44 8.50 -8.20 8.17
CA PRO A 44 7.34 -8.85 7.57
C PRO A 44 6.88 -10.03 8.43
N THR A 45 5.59 -10.07 8.77
CA THR A 45 4.98 -11.17 9.51
C THR A 45 4.88 -12.43 8.67
N ARG A 46 4.78 -12.27 7.34
CA ARG A 46 4.63 -13.37 6.39
C ARG A 46 5.35 -13.07 5.08
N VAL A 47 5.92 -14.12 4.50
CA VAL A 47 6.58 -14.08 3.20
C VAL A 47 5.96 -15.17 2.32
N VAL A 48 5.55 -14.78 1.11
CA VAL A 48 4.99 -15.66 0.09
C VAL A 48 5.90 -15.61 -1.12
N ASP A 49 6.64 -16.69 -1.36
CA ASP A 49 7.42 -16.87 -2.57
C ASP A 49 6.49 -17.32 -3.72
N SER A 50 6.75 -16.81 -4.92
CA SER A 50 6.01 -17.12 -6.14
C SER A 50 7.00 -17.33 -7.29
N GLU A 51 6.55 -17.90 -8.39
CA GLU A 51 7.41 -18.27 -9.53
C GLU A 51 8.22 -17.07 -10.07
N GLY A 52 7.58 -15.90 -10.18
CA GLY A 52 8.16 -14.68 -10.73
C GLY A 52 8.57 -13.63 -9.70
N GLY A 53 8.62 -13.97 -8.40
CA GLY A 53 8.93 -12.97 -7.37
C GLY A 53 8.56 -13.36 -5.94
N ARG A 54 8.49 -12.35 -5.08
CA ARG A 54 8.17 -12.50 -3.65
C ARG A 54 7.20 -11.41 -3.19
N THR A 55 6.31 -11.79 -2.27
CA THR A 55 5.45 -10.86 -1.52
C THR A 55 5.75 -10.97 -0.03
N GLU A 56 6.11 -9.87 0.60
CA GLU A 56 6.35 -9.73 2.04
C GLU A 56 5.20 -8.91 2.63
N LEU A 57 4.56 -9.42 3.68
CA LEU A 57 3.40 -8.80 4.31
C LEU A 57 3.70 -8.43 5.75
N TRP A 58 3.23 -7.25 6.16
CA TRP A 58 3.07 -6.85 7.54
C TRP A 58 1.57 -6.82 7.83
N GLU A 59 1.09 -7.84 8.52
CA GLU A 59 -0.34 -8.05 8.80
C GLU A 59 -0.80 -7.27 10.04
N GLU A 60 -2.12 -7.11 10.17
CA GLU A 60 -2.80 -6.35 11.22
C GLU A 60 -2.60 -6.91 12.64
N SER A 61 -1.95 -8.06 12.80
CA SER A 61 -1.67 -8.69 14.09
C SER A 61 -0.65 -7.93 14.93
N GLU A 62 0.20 -7.11 14.31
CA GLU A 62 1.15 -6.27 15.02
C GLU A 62 0.44 -5.05 15.61
N ASP A 63 0.71 -4.75 16.89
CA ASP A 63 0.03 -3.70 17.65
C ASP A 63 0.07 -2.33 16.95
N GLU A 64 1.21 -2.01 16.34
CA GLU A 64 1.44 -0.78 15.58
C GLU A 64 0.52 -0.67 14.36
N PHE A 65 0.43 -1.73 13.55
CA PHE A 65 -0.42 -1.80 12.36
C PHE A 65 -1.89 -1.84 12.75
N GLN A 66 -2.22 -2.55 13.83
CA GLN A 66 -3.56 -2.59 14.40
C GLN A 66 -4.00 -1.17 14.80
N CYS A 67 -3.17 -0.45 15.58
CA CYS A 67 -3.45 0.93 16.00
C CYS A 67 -3.65 1.88 14.80
N ALA A 68 -2.75 1.81 13.81
CA ALA A 68 -2.88 2.62 12.61
C ALA A 68 -4.08 2.25 11.73
N GLY A 69 -4.61 1.03 11.89
CA GLY A 69 -5.71 0.52 11.07
C GLY A 69 -5.28 0.18 9.65
N VAL A 70 -4.04 -0.27 9.47
CA VAL A 70 -3.44 -0.50 8.14
C VAL A 70 -2.72 -1.85 8.08
N ALA A 71 -2.44 -2.32 6.87
CA ALA A 71 -1.46 -3.37 6.58
C ALA A 71 -0.42 -2.81 5.60
N ALA A 72 0.74 -3.47 5.49
CA ALA A 72 1.73 -3.13 4.47
C ALA A 72 2.19 -4.36 3.70
N ILE A 73 2.57 -4.15 2.44
CA ILE A 73 3.07 -5.18 1.56
C ILE A 73 4.29 -4.66 0.80
N ARG A 74 5.34 -5.47 0.70
CA ARG A 74 6.44 -5.26 -0.24
C ARG A 74 6.45 -6.38 -1.27
N GLN A 75 6.45 -6.02 -2.54
CA GLN A 75 6.52 -6.97 -3.65
C GLN A 75 7.79 -6.75 -4.45
N THR A 76 8.52 -7.83 -4.69
CA THR A 76 9.69 -7.87 -5.57
C THR A 76 9.35 -8.76 -6.75
N VAL A 77 9.27 -8.15 -7.93
CA VAL A 77 8.84 -8.79 -9.18
C VAL A 77 10.04 -8.90 -10.12
N GLN A 78 10.38 -10.12 -10.50
CA GLN A 78 11.49 -10.36 -11.43
C GLN A 78 11.15 -9.87 -12.84
N PRO A 79 12.15 -9.59 -13.70
CA PRO A 79 11.95 -9.29 -15.11
C PRO A 79 11.03 -10.29 -15.80
N ASN A 80 10.17 -9.83 -16.70
CA ASN A 80 9.21 -10.67 -17.45
C ASN A 80 8.29 -11.51 -16.53
N SER A 81 7.78 -10.88 -15.46
CA SER A 81 6.87 -11.52 -14.51
C SER A 81 5.64 -10.65 -14.27
N LEU A 82 4.51 -11.30 -13.98
CA LEU A 82 3.19 -10.70 -13.82
C LEU A 82 2.67 -10.95 -12.39
N ILE A 83 2.39 -9.87 -11.67
CA ILE A 83 1.49 -9.91 -10.51
C ILE A 83 0.09 -10.16 -11.05
N LEU A 84 -0.51 -11.28 -10.63
CA LEU A 84 -1.81 -11.71 -11.13
C LEU A 84 -2.93 -10.74 -10.76
N PRO A 85 -3.99 -10.64 -11.57
CA PRO A 85 -5.07 -9.70 -11.32
C PRO A 85 -5.80 -9.99 -10.00
N SER A 86 -6.02 -8.95 -9.21
CA SER A 86 -6.74 -9.03 -7.95
C SER A 86 -7.46 -7.73 -7.61
N TYR A 87 -8.39 -7.77 -6.66
CA TYR A 87 -8.99 -6.59 -6.06
C TYR A 87 -9.05 -6.71 -4.53
N GLN A 88 -9.16 -5.58 -3.86
CA GLN A 88 -9.16 -5.48 -2.39
C GLN A 88 -10.36 -4.66 -1.93
N PRO A 89 -10.97 -4.94 -0.76
CA PRO A 89 -12.09 -4.15 -0.24
C PRO A 89 -11.66 -2.78 0.32
N THR A 90 -10.35 -2.53 0.34
CA THR A 90 -9.68 -1.40 0.98
C THR A 90 -8.82 -0.66 -0.05
N PRO A 91 -8.71 0.68 0.03
CA PRO A 91 -7.80 1.42 -0.82
C PRO A 91 -6.34 1.20 -0.41
N SER A 92 -5.42 1.40 -1.35
CA SER A 92 -3.99 1.36 -1.07
C SER A 92 -3.20 2.42 -1.83
N LEU A 93 -2.09 2.85 -1.24
CA LEU A 93 -1.05 3.62 -1.91
C LEU A 93 0.19 2.77 -2.09
N VAL A 94 0.70 2.74 -3.32
CA VAL A 94 1.86 1.94 -3.73
C VAL A 94 3.00 2.85 -4.15
N TYR A 95 4.12 2.78 -3.45
CA TYR A 95 5.36 3.47 -3.79
C TYR A 95 6.29 2.54 -4.56
N ILE A 96 6.74 2.97 -5.75
CA ILE A 96 7.71 2.21 -6.55
C ILE A 96 9.13 2.56 -6.10
N GLU A 97 9.80 1.65 -5.39
CA GLU A 97 11.16 1.85 -4.87
C GLU A 97 12.22 1.73 -5.97
N GLN A 98 12.07 0.73 -6.85
CA GLN A 98 13.05 0.33 -7.85
C GLN A 98 12.34 -0.23 -9.08
N GLY A 99 12.97 -0.13 -10.25
CA GLY A 99 12.44 -0.70 -11.48
C GLY A 99 11.38 0.17 -12.15
N GLU A 100 10.85 -0.40 -13.21
CA GLU A 100 9.73 0.11 -13.98
C GLU A 100 8.88 -1.06 -14.46
N GLY A 101 7.66 -0.75 -14.88
CA GLY A 101 6.71 -1.76 -15.29
C GLY A 101 5.45 -1.16 -15.86
N LEU A 102 4.46 -2.02 -16.02
CA LEU A 102 3.13 -1.70 -16.46
C LEU A 102 2.13 -2.04 -15.35
N LEU A 103 1.10 -1.21 -15.23
CA LEU A 103 0.01 -1.37 -14.28
C LEU A 103 -1.32 -1.20 -15.02
N GLY A 104 -2.15 -2.23 -14.99
CA GLY A 104 -3.55 -2.13 -15.41
C GLY A 104 -4.45 -1.89 -14.20
N LEU A 105 -5.37 -0.94 -14.33
CA LEU A 105 -6.50 -0.76 -13.42
C LEU A 105 -7.78 -0.93 -14.25
N THR A 106 -8.69 -1.77 -13.78
CA THR A 106 -9.96 -2.03 -14.46
C THR A 106 -11.09 -1.34 -13.69
N TYR A 107 -11.61 -0.26 -14.26
CA TYR A 107 -12.77 0.47 -13.74
C TYR A 107 -14.06 -0.10 -14.34
N PRO A 108 -14.95 -0.71 -13.52
CA PRO A 108 -16.21 -1.23 -14.02
C PRO A 108 -17.03 -0.13 -14.70
N GLY A 109 -17.49 -0.40 -15.93
CA GLY A 109 -18.30 0.54 -16.72
C GLY A 109 -17.52 1.53 -17.60
N CYS A 110 -16.18 1.49 -17.58
CA CYS A 110 -15.33 2.19 -18.55
C CYS A 110 -15.03 1.29 -19.75
N ALA A 111 -14.99 1.85 -20.95
CA ALA A 111 -14.73 1.12 -22.18
C ALA A 111 -13.24 0.82 -22.40
N GLU A 112 -12.97 -0.13 -23.28
CA GLU A 112 -11.65 -0.49 -23.77
C GLU A 112 -11.11 0.59 -24.74
N THR A 113 -10.42 1.59 -24.19
CA THR A 113 -9.90 2.73 -24.97
C THR A 113 -8.56 2.46 -25.67
N TYR A 114 -7.90 1.35 -25.35
CA TYR A 114 -6.64 0.93 -25.97
C TYR A 114 -6.93 -0.20 -26.96
N GLU A 115 -6.83 0.10 -28.25
CA GLU A 115 -7.02 -0.88 -29.33
C GLU A 115 -5.70 -1.12 -30.08
N SER A 116 -5.17 -2.34 -30.03
CA SER A 116 -3.96 -2.68 -30.80
C SER A 116 -4.34 -2.94 -32.27
N GLU A 117 -4.40 -1.91 -33.12
CA GLU A 117 -4.55 -2.12 -34.57
C GLU A 117 -3.17 -2.35 -35.21
N THR A 118 -3.04 -3.39 -36.05
CA THR A 118 -1.86 -3.54 -36.90
C THR A 118 -1.78 -2.39 -37.91
N SER A 119 -0.59 -1.84 -38.17
CA SER A 119 -0.36 -0.74 -39.14
C SER A 119 -0.88 -1.01 -40.58
N GLN A 120 -1.17 -2.27 -40.91
CA GLN A 120 -1.85 -2.68 -42.15
C GLN A 120 -3.37 -2.41 -42.15
N ASP A 121 -4.03 -2.37 -40.99
CA ASP A 121 -5.47 -2.09 -40.88
C ASP A 121 -5.77 -0.58 -40.94
N LEU A 122 -4.89 0.26 -40.37
CA LEU A 122 -4.96 1.72 -40.51
C LEU A 122 -4.79 2.19 -41.96
N SER A 123 -3.91 1.54 -42.73
CA SER A 123 -3.73 1.81 -44.15
C SER A 123 -4.91 1.29 -44.99
N ARG A 124 -5.54 0.18 -44.58
CA ARG A 124 -6.79 -0.31 -45.19
C ARG A 124 -7.98 0.62 -44.92
N ARG A 125 -8.16 1.12 -43.69
CA ARG A 125 -9.19 2.12 -43.35
C ARG A 125 -9.03 3.43 -44.12
N ARG A 126 -7.80 3.90 -44.33
CA ARG A 126 -7.52 5.06 -45.19
C ARG A 126 -7.81 4.79 -46.67
N SER A 127 -7.59 3.56 -47.15
CA SER A 127 -7.92 3.19 -48.54
C SER A 127 -9.40 2.86 -48.78
N SER A 128 -10.13 2.38 -47.76
CA SER A 128 -11.55 2.01 -47.86
C SER A 128 -12.49 3.21 -47.83
N GLN A 129 -12.01 4.41 -47.47
CA GLN A 129 -12.78 5.64 -47.59
C GLN A 129 -12.87 6.18 -49.04
N MET A 130 -12.20 5.53 -50.00
CA MET A 130 -12.19 5.89 -51.43
C MET A 130 -12.62 4.73 -52.37
N GLY A 131 -13.22 3.66 -51.86
CA GLY A 131 -13.52 2.47 -52.66
C GLY A 131 -14.72 1.66 -52.18
N GLN A 132 -15.92 2.26 -52.17
CA GLN A 132 -17.14 1.47 -52.22
C GLN A 132 -17.40 1.10 -53.68
N LEU A 133 -17.14 -0.16 -54.05
CA LEU A 133 -17.89 -0.97 -55.02
C LEU A 133 -17.18 -2.32 -55.20
N GLN A 134 -18.00 -3.38 -55.19
CA GLN A 134 -17.69 -4.80 -55.40
C GLN A 134 -17.25 -5.64 -54.20
N GLY A 135 -18.10 -6.62 -53.89
CA GLY A 135 -17.89 -7.65 -52.90
C GLY A 135 -17.07 -8.83 -53.39
N GLY A 136 -16.94 -9.81 -52.50
CA GLY A 136 -16.18 -11.03 -52.71
C GLY A 136 -15.41 -11.33 -51.42
N GLY A 137 -15.68 -12.47 -50.81
CA GLY A 137 -15.29 -12.78 -49.44
C GLY A 137 -13.79 -12.95 -49.24
N ASP A 138 -13.35 -12.72 -48.00
CA ASP A 138 -12.10 -13.23 -47.47
C ASP A 138 -12.30 -13.66 -46.02
N GLN A 139 -12.68 -14.93 -45.85
CA GLN A 139 -12.49 -15.68 -44.62
C GLN A 139 -11.00 -16.02 -44.47
N GLN A 140 -10.16 -15.08 -44.03
CA GLN A 140 -8.92 -15.42 -43.32
C GLN A 140 -8.17 -14.18 -42.81
N ARG A 141 -7.88 -14.21 -41.49
CA ARG A 141 -6.91 -13.39 -40.73
C ARG A 141 -7.45 -12.15 -40.00
N SER A 142 -8.40 -12.35 -39.09
CA SER A 142 -8.43 -11.60 -37.82
C SER A 142 -7.49 -12.29 -36.82
N ARG A 143 -6.19 -11.95 -36.86
CA ARG A 143 -5.26 -12.32 -35.79
C ARG A 143 -4.50 -11.05 -35.41
N ARG A 144 -4.86 -10.47 -34.25
CA ARG A 144 -4.18 -9.41 -33.46
C ARG A 144 -4.87 -8.03 -33.42
N ALA A 145 -6.19 -7.99 -33.18
CA ALA A 145 -6.80 -6.83 -32.55
C ALA A 145 -7.17 -7.22 -31.11
N ASP A 146 -6.48 -6.66 -30.13
CA ASP A 146 -6.88 -6.72 -28.72
C ASP A 146 -7.43 -5.34 -28.32
N GLN A 147 -8.39 -5.35 -27.40
CA GLN A 147 -8.99 -4.15 -26.84
C GLN A 147 -8.99 -4.28 -25.32
N HIS A 148 -8.43 -3.30 -24.64
CA HIS A 148 -8.38 -3.28 -23.19
C HIS A 148 -8.45 -1.85 -22.65
N GLN A 149 -8.66 -1.71 -21.34
CA GLN A 149 -8.57 -0.41 -20.68
C GLN A 149 -7.11 0.10 -20.64
N LYS A 150 -6.98 1.38 -20.31
CA LYS A 150 -5.70 2.08 -20.23
C LYS A 150 -4.69 1.37 -19.32
N VAL A 151 -3.52 1.09 -19.89
CA VAL A 151 -2.35 0.61 -19.16
C VAL A 151 -1.52 1.82 -18.73
N ASN A 152 -0.94 1.76 -17.53
CA ASN A 152 -0.14 2.85 -16.97
C ASN A 152 1.32 2.41 -16.83
N ARG A 153 2.24 3.23 -17.36
CA ARG A 153 3.68 3.09 -17.10
C ARG A 153 3.95 3.50 -15.66
N ILE A 154 4.54 2.61 -14.88
CA ILE A 154 4.99 2.88 -13.51
C ILE A 154 6.51 2.80 -13.45
N ARG A 155 7.13 3.65 -12.64
CA ARG A 155 8.59 3.69 -12.49
C ARG A 155 8.99 4.15 -11.10
N ARG A 156 10.26 3.91 -10.75
CA ARG A 156 10.88 4.40 -9.51
C ARG A 156 10.47 5.84 -9.18
N GLY A 157 10.04 6.02 -7.93
CA GLY A 157 9.59 7.29 -7.38
C GLY A 157 8.10 7.56 -7.54
N ASP A 158 7.37 6.78 -8.34
CA ASP A 158 5.92 6.93 -8.45
C ASP A 158 5.22 6.50 -7.14
N ILE A 159 4.27 7.32 -6.68
CA ILE A 159 3.21 6.92 -5.77
C ILE A 159 1.94 6.71 -6.59
N VAL A 160 1.33 5.54 -6.43
CA VAL A 160 0.18 5.09 -7.19
C VAL A 160 -1.00 4.85 -6.25
N ALA A 161 -2.17 5.35 -6.62
CA ALA A 161 -3.43 5.18 -5.89
C ALA A 161 -4.26 4.05 -6.50
N ILE A 162 -4.59 3.04 -5.68
CA ILE A 162 -5.46 1.93 -6.06
C ILE A 162 -6.72 2.00 -5.19
N PRO A 163 -7.90 2.34 -5.76
CA PRO A 163 -9.14 2.38 -5.01
C PRO A 163 -9.62 0.99 -4.57
N ALA A 164 -10.43 0.95 -3.51
CA ALA A 164 -11.14 -0.26 -3.11
C ALA A 164 -12.02 -0.80 -4.25
N GLY A 165 -12.02 -2.12 -4.43
CA GLY A 165 -12.81 -2.86 -5.41
C GLY A 165 -12.27 -2.83 -6.83
N VAL A 166 -11.26 -2.00 -7.14
CA VAL A 166 -10.68 -1.91 -8.49
C VAL A 166 -9.74 -3.08 -8.72
N ALA A 167 -10.06 -3.89 -9.75
CA ALA A 167 -9.19 -4.97 -10.18
C ALA A 167 -7.92 -4.40 -10.80
N HIS A 168 -6.77 -4.94 -10.41
CA HIS A 168 -5.47 -4.45 -10.84
C HIS A 168 -4.46 -5.59 -11.01
N TRP A 169 -3.51 -5.37 -11.91
CA TRP A 169 -2.40 -6.28 -12.21
C TRP A 169 -1.16 -5.48 -12.56
N SER A 170 0.03 -6.04 -12.37
CA SER A 170 1.27 -5.36 -12.75
C SER A 170 2.27 -6.29 -13.39
N TYR A 171 2.91 -5.83 -14.45
CA TYR A 171 3.88 -6.58 -15.23
C TYR A 171 5.23 -5.86 -15.26
N ASN A 172 6.30 -6.58 -14.94
CA ASN A 172 7.65 -6.07 -15.05
C ASN A 172 8.18 -6.34 -16.47
N ASP A 173 8.11 -5.34 -17.34
CA ASP A 173 8.72 -5.34 -18.68
C ASP A 173 10.14 -4.80 -18.71
N GLY A 174 10.71 -4.44 -17.54
CA GLY A 174 12.08 -3.99 -17.38
C GLY A 174 13.09 -5.13 -17.24
N ASN A 175 14.37 -4.74 -17.16
CA ASN A 175 15.50 -5.68 -17.04
C ASN A 175 16.00 -5.86 -15.60
N GLU A 176 15.50 -5.05 -14.66
CA GLU A 176 15.80 -5.16 -13.22
C GLU A 176 14.56 -5.60 -12.44
N GLU A 177 14.74 -5.95 -11.16
CA GLU A 177 13.60 -6.21 -10.29
C GLU A 177 12.78 -4.93 -10.08
N LEU A 178 11.46 -5.07 -10.22
CA LEU A 178 10.48 -4.07 -9.84
C LEU A 178 10.14 -4.28 -8.36
N VAL A 179 10.45 -3.28 -7.52
CA VAL A 179 10.19 -3.33 -6.07
C VAL A 179 9.15 -2.27 -5.72
N ALA A 180 8.03 -2.70 -5.15
CA ALA A 180 6.92 -1.85 -4.75
C ALA A 180 6.59 -2.04 -3.27
N PHE A 181 6.42 -0.93 -2.54
CA PHE A 181 5.97 -0.91 -1.15
C PHE A 181 4.58 -0.27 -1.08
N ALA A 182 3.60 -1.02 -0.59
CA ALA A 182 2.21 -0.62 -0.49
C ALA A 182 1.75 -0.54 0.96
N VAL A 183 0.89 0.43 1.26
CA VAL A 183 0.14 0.49 2.52
C VAL A 183 -1.34 0.47 2.20
N ILE A 184 -2.06 -0.43 2.86
CA ILE A 184 -3.49 -0.71 2.68
C ILE A 184 -4.24 -0.19 3.89
N ASP A 185 -5.21 0.71 3.69
CA ASP A 185 -6.01 1.28 4.79
C ASP A 185 -7.20 0.37 5.12
N LEU A 186 -7.00 -0.51 6.10
CA LEU A 186 -8.01 -1.47 6.56
C LEU A 186 -9.16 -0.79 7.32
N SER A 187 -8.90 0.38 7.90
CA SER A 187 -9.87 1.16 8.66
C SER A 187 -10.70 2.13 7.82
N ASN A 188 -10.39 2.21 6.51
CA ASN A 188 -11.06 3.11 5.59
C ASN A 188 -12.56 2.86 5.52
N HIS A 189 -13.34 3.94 5.38
CA HIS A 189 -14.79 3.88 5.27
C HIS A 189 -15.29 3.11 4.02
N ALA A 190 -14.46 2.97 2.99
CA ALA A 190 -14.76 2.12 1.83
C ALA A 190 -14.82 0.62 2.19
N ASN A 191 -14.10 0.21 3.24
CA ASN A 191 -14.09 -1.17 3.71
C ASN A 191 -15.26 -1.45 4.66
N GLN A 192 -16.29 -2.12 4.15
CA GLN A 192 -17.49 -2.47 4.91
C GLN A 192 -17.45 -3.88 5.52
N LEU A 193 -16.31 -4.57 5.44
CA LEU A 193 -16.14 -5.93 5.97
C LEU A 193 -15.64 -5.88 7.42
N ASP A 194 -14.35 -6.14 7.59
CA ASP A 194 -13.63 -6.15 8.85
C ASP A 194 -12.23 -5.55 8.64
N ARG A 195 -11.53 -5.24 9.73
CA ARG A 195 -10.15 -4.71 9.67
C ARG A 195 -9.12 -5.82 9.44
N ARG A 196 -9.39 -6.72 8.50
CA ARG A 196 -8.46 -7.78 8.09
C ARG A 196 -8.03 -7.62 6.66
N PHE A 197 -6.77 -7.91 6.38
CA PHE A 197 -6.26 -7.87 5.02
C PHE A 197 -6.87 -8.98 4.15
N ARG A 198 -7.44 -8.59 3.00
CA ARG A 198 -8.07 -9.48 2.01
C ARG A 198 -7.68 -9.08 0.60
N SER A 199 -7.15 -10.02 -0.19
CA SER A 199 -6.99 -9.89 -1.64
C SER A 199 -7.79 -10.98 -2.33
N PHE A 200 -8.74 -10.54 -3.16
CA PHE A 200 -9.58 -11.41 -3.97
C PHE A 200 -8.87 -11.60 -5.31
N LEU A 201 -8.26 -12.76 -5.50
CA LEU A 201 -7.53 -13.06 -6.74
C LEU A 201 -8.53 -13.44 -7.84
N LEU A 202 -8.26 -12.99 -9.06
CA LEU A 202 -8.96 -13.41 -10.28
C LEU A 202 -8.20 -14.52 -11.02
N ALA A 203 -6.98 -14.84 -10.58
CA ALA A 203 -6.18 -15.94 -11.08
C ALA A 203 -5.13 -16.34 -10.04
N GLY A 204 -4.79 -17.63 -10.03
CA GLY A 204 -3.77 -18.18 -9.14
C GLY A 204 -4.17 -18.14 -7.67
N GLY A 205 -3.23 -18.55 -6.82
CA GLY A 205 -3.49 -18.70 -5.39
C GLY A 205 -2.19 -18.82 -4.62
N GLU A 206 -2.26 -18.62 -3.30
CA GLU A 206 -1.10 -18.86 -2.45
C GLU A 206 -0.60 -20.31 -2.56
N PRO A 207 0.71 -20.54 -2.72
CA PRO A 207 1.24 -21.88 -2.82
C PRO A 207 0.91 -22.71 -1.59
N ARG A 208 0.33 -23.89 -1.81
CA ARG A 208 0.09 -24.84 -0.73
C ARG A 208 1.37 -25.64 -0.51
N ASP A 209 2.14 -25.30 0.51
CA ASP A 209 3.18 -26.21 0.99
C ASP A 209 2.55 -27.56 1.28
N GLY A 210 3.13 -28.60 0.66
CA GLY A 210 2.56 -29.92 0.62
C GLY A 210 2.28 -30.47 2.02
N GLN A 211 1.01 -30.82 2.26
CA GLN A 211 0.71 -32.00 3.07
C GLN A 211 1.30 -33.22 2.35
N SER A 212 2.59 -33.44 2.58
CA SER A 212 3.21 -34.75 2.43
C SER A 212 2.98 -35.50 3.73
N GLY A 213 2.16 -36.55 3.69
CA GLY A 213 1.90 -37.39 4.85
C GLY A 213 0.51 -38.03 4.88
N GLN A 214 0.19 -38.87 3.90
CA GLN A 214 -0.71 -40.00 4.18
C GLN A 214 -0.04 -40.87 5.23
N GLY A 215 -0.66 -40.99 6.42
CA GLY A 215 -0.24 -41.96 7.44
C GLY A 215 -0.45 -41.52 8.88
N GLY A 216 -1.68 -41.22 9.29
CA GLY A 216 -2.04 -40.95 10.69
C GLY A 216 -3.36 -41.64 11.04
N SER A 217 -3.39 -42.38 12.15
CA SER A 217 -4.53 -43.17 12.60
C SER A 217 -5.76 -42.31 12.95
N ARG A 218 -6.98 -42.90 12.79
CA ARG A 218 -8.34 -42.32 12.97
C ARG A 218 -8.63 -41.55 14.29
N GLN A 219 -7.68 -41.43 15.21
CA GLN A 219 -7.81 -40.63 16.44
C GLN A 219 -7.18 -39.23 16.34
N GLU A 220 -6.32 -38.95 15.36
CA GLU A 220 -5.68 -37.63 15.18
C GLU A 220 -6.52 -36.65 14.32
N GLU A 221 -7.45 -37.15 13.51
CA GLU A 221 -8.29 -36.34 12.60
C GLU A 221 -9.20 -35.32 13.33
N ARG A 222 -9.58 -35.58 14.59
CA ARG A 222 -10.46 -34.66 15.36
C ARG A 222 -9.71 -33.51 16.03
N GLN A 223 -8.42 -33.66 16.30
CA GLN A 223 -7.59 -32.57 16.85
C GLN A 223 -7.00 -31.72 15.72
N GLU A 224 -6.76 -32.31 14.54
CA GLU A 224 -6.41 -31.59 13.32
C GLU A 224 -7.54 -30.74 12.74
N GLN A 225 -8.82 -31.11 12.91
CA GLN A 225 -9.93 -30.29 12.42
C GLN A 225 -10.07 -28.94 13.15
N ARG A 226 -9.70 -28.85 14.44
CA ARG A 226 -9.68 -27.57 15.19
C ARG A 226 -8.47 -26.71 14.84
N SER A 227 -7.30 -27.31 14.60
CA SER A 227 -6.09 -26.59 14.16
C SER A 227 -6.10 -26.23 12.67
N GLN A 228 -6.84 -26.97 11.84
CA GLN A 228 -7.11 -26.59 10.44
C GLN A 228 -8.10 -25.43 10.34
N ARG A 229 -9.06 -25.29 11.26
CA ARG A 229 -10.01 -24.16 11.26
C ARG A 229 -9.30 -22.84 11.59
N SER A 230 -8.40 -22.83 12.57
CA SER A 230 -7.57 -21.64 12.87
C SER A 230 -6.54 -21.35 11.79
N ARG A 231 -5.95 -22.38 11.15
CA ARG A 231 -5.06 -22.20 9.98
C ARG A 231 -5.81 -21.74 8.72
N ARG A 232 -7.07 -22.14 8.50
CA ARG A 232 -7.90 -21.63 7.39
C ARG A 232 -8.26 -20.15 7.56
N GLU A 233 -8.47 -19.71 8.80
CA GLU A 233 -8.76 -18.31 9.12
C GLU A 233 -7.54 -17.39 8.89
N GLN A 234 -6.30 -17.91 8.95
CA GLN A 234 -5.07 -17.18 8.63
C GLN A 234 -4.63 -17.28 7.14
N ARG A 235 -5.12 -18.28 6.39
CA ARG A 235 -4.72 -18.56 4.97
C ARG A 235 -5.65 -17.93 3.91
N GLY A 236 -6.57 -17.06 4.32
CA GLY A 236 -7.68 -16.59 3.48
C GLY A 236 -7.36 -15.44 2.52
N SER A 237 -6.17 -14.83 2.59
CA SER A 237 -5.94 -13.53 1.95
C SER A 237 -5.61 -13.57 0.45
N PHE A 238 -5.35 -14.74 -0.13
CA PHE A 238 -4.95 -14.91 -1.54
C PHE A 238 -5.64 -16.13 -2.17
N GLN A 239 -6.97 -16.05 -2.31
CA GLN A 239 -7.79 -17.12 -2.89
C GLN A 239 -8.40 -16.65 -4.20
N ASN A 240 -8.37 -17.54 -5.21
CA ASN A 240 -9.05 -17.33 -6.49
C ASN A 240 -10.56 -17.39 -6.32
N ILE A 241 -11.26 -16.32 -6.67
CA ILE A 241 -12.73 -16.28 -6.52
C ILE A 241 -13.45 -17.26 -7.45
N PHE A 242 -12.86 -17.58 -8.61
CA PHE A 242 -13.49 -18.49 -9.56
C PHE A 242 -13.60 -19.90 -9.00
N SER A 243 -12.68 -20.31 -8.14
CA SER A 243 -12.68 -21.62 -7.48
C SER A 243 -13.91 -21.87 -6.59
N GLY A 244 -14.65 -20.82 -6.22
CA GLY A 244 -15.87 -20.93 -5.41
C GLY A 244 -17.17 -21.16 -6.19
N PHE A 245 -17.18 -21.01 -7.52
CA PHE A 245 -18.39 -21.18 -8.33
C PHE A 245 -18.54 -22.61 -8.87
N SER A 246 -19.75 -22.98 -9.31
CA SER A 246 -19.94 -24.22 -10.08
C SER A 246 -19.27 -24.08 -11.46
N GLU A 247 -18.52 -25.11 -11.86
CA GLU A 247 -17.89 -25.20 -13.20
C GLU A 247 -18.94 -25.01 -14.30
N GLU A 248 -20.10 -25.68 -14.17
CA GLU A 248 -21.21 -25.66 -15.13
C GLU A 248 -21.81 -24.25 -15.27
N LEU A 249 -22.02 -23.55 -14.14
CA LEU A 249 -22.57 -22.19 -14.14
C LEU A 249 -21.57 -21.18 -14.73
N LEU A 250 -20.27 -21.35 -14.48
CA LEU A 250 -19.24 -20.51 -15.11
C LEU A 250 -19.16 -20.76 -16.61
N ALA A 251 -19.19 -22.02 -17.03
CA ALA A 251 -19.18 -22.40 -18.44
C ALA A 251 -20.39 -21.80 -19.19
N GLU A 252 -21.58 -21.87 -18.59
CA GLU A 252 -22.79 -21.25 -19.11
C GLU A 252 -22.68 -19.72 -19.15
N ALA A 253 -22.27 -19.08 -18.05
CA ALA A 253 -22.20 -17.63 -17.94
C ALA A 253 -21.22 -17.00 -18.96
N TYR A 254 -20.08 -17.65 -19.19
CA TYR A 254 -19.10 -17.20 -20.18
C TYR A 254 -19.37 -17.74 -21.59
N ASN A 255 -20.33 -18.66 -21.75
CA ASN A 255 -20.59 -19.40 -22.99
C ASN A 255 -19.31 -20.07 -23.55
N ILE A 256 -18.61 -20.83 -22.70
CA ILE A 256 -17.35 -21.52 -22.99
C ILE A 256 -17.44 -23.01 -22.64
N PRO A 257 -16.55 -23.86 -23.20
CA PRO A 257 -16.43 -25.24 -22.75
C PRO A 257 -16.03 -25.35 -21.27
N ASP A 258 -16.53 -26.38 -20.59
CA ASP A 258 -16.21 -26.67 -19.18
C ASP A 258 -14.70 -26.76 -18.92
N THR A 259 -13.93 -27.25 -19.91
CA THR A 259 -12.46 -27.31 -19.81
C THR A 259 -11.79 -25.94 -19.66
N ILE A 260 -12.38 -24.87 -20.19
CA ILE A 260 -11.87 -23.50 -20.02
C ILE A 260 -12.34 -22.94 -18.67
N ALA A 261 -13.59 -23.20 -18.28
CA ALA A 261 -14.10 -22.84 -16.96
C ALA A 261 -13.23 -23.46 -15.85
N ARG A 262 -12.88 -24.74 -15.98
CA ARG A 262 -11.97 -25.42 -15.05
C ARG A 262 -10.61 -24.76 -14.96
N ARG A 263 -10.03 -24.28 -16.08
CA ARG A 263 -8.74 -23.56 -16.05
C ARG A 263 -8.82 -22.21 -15.33
N LEU A 264 -9.97 -21.53 -15.37
CA LEU A 264 -10.18 -20.30 -14.58
C LEU A 264 -10.18 -20.61 -13.07
N GLN A 265 -10.63 -21.81 -12.69
CA GLN A 265 -10.69 -22.28 -11.32
C GLN A 265 -9.40 -22.97 -10.84
N GLU A 266 -8.59 -23.48 -11.77
CA GLU A 266 -7.36 -24.20 -11.47
C GLU A 266 -6.31 -23.26 -10.88
N ASP A 267 -6.13 -23.39 -9.57
CA ASP A 267 -4.95 -22.87 -8.90
C ASP A 267 -3.80 -23.86 -9.15
N ASP A 268 -2.94 -23.55 -10.12
CA ASP A 268 -1.61 -24.13 -10.13
C ASP A 268 -0.84 -23.59 -8.92
N ASN A 269 -1.11 -24.23 -7.77
CA ASN A 269 -0.66 -23.90 -6.41
C ASN A 269 0.87 -23.92 -6.25
N ARG A 270 1.63 -24.01 -7.34
CA ARG A 270 3.10 -23.89 -7.33
C ARG A 270 3.57 -22.54 -7.84
N ARG A 271 2.76 -21.84 -8.63
CA ARG A 271 3.18 -20.57 -9.26
C ARG A 271 2.98 -19.35 -8.38
N GLY A 272 2.03 -19.42 -7.45
CA GLY A 272 1.76 -18.32 -6.51
C GLY A 272 1.00 -17.16 -7.13
N VAL A 273 1.23 -15.95 -6.60
CA VAL A 273 0.53 -14.71 -7.01
C VAL A 273 1.35 -13.85 -7.98
N ILE A 274 2.61 -14.21 -8.20
CA ILE A 274 3.52 -13.58 -9.17
C ILE A 274 4.04 -14.67 -10.10
N VAL A 275 3.67 -14.63 -11.37
CA VAL A 275 3.98 -15.70 -12.33
C VAL A 275 5.04 -15.25 -13.33
N LYS A 276 5.85 -16.20 -13.82
CA LYS A 276 6.80 -15.92 -14.90
C LYS A 276 6.08 -16.02 -16.24
N CYS A 277 6.21 -14.99 -17.07
CA CYS A 277 5.60 -15.01 -18.40
C CYS A 277 6.45 -15.87 -19.35
N GLN A 278 5.84 -16.82 -20.06
CA GLN A 278 6.55 -17.65 -21.04
C GLN A 278 7.12 -16.81 -22.19
N ASP A 279 6.28 -15.93 -22.72
CA ASP A 279 6.63 -14.92 -23.71
C ASP A 279 6.38 -13.53 -23.13
N GLU A 280 7.16 -12.56 -23.59
CA GLU A 280 6.94 -11.16 -23.22
C GLU A 280 5.52 -10.71 -23.62
N MET A 281 4.84 -9.98 -22.74
CA MET A 281 3.50 -9.45 -22.99
C MET A 281 3.55 -8.33 -24.05
N ARG A 282 3.38 -8.72 -25.32
CA ARG A 282 3.43 -7.83 -26.51
C ARG A 282 2.08 -7.68 -27.23
N ARG A 283 1.01 -8.27 -26.68
CA ARG A 283 -0.34 -8.23 -27.29
C ARG A 283 -1.22 -7.12 -26.74
N MET A 284 -0.68 -6.29 -25.86
CA MET A 284 -1.34 -5.11 -25.31
C MET A 284 -0.66 -3.86 -25.88
N MET A 285 -1.43 -2.80 -26.06
CA MET A 285 -0.89 -1.49 -26.40
C MET A 285 -0.17 -0.90 -25.18
N ARG A 286 1.09 -0.47 -25.39
CA ARG A 286 1.90 0.14 -24.34
C ARG A 286 1.67 1.65 -24.27
N PRO A 287 1.83 2.26 -23.09
CA PRO A 287 1.71 3.73 -22.93
C PRO A 287 2.65 4.50 -23.87
N ASP A 288 3.86 3.97 -24.09
CA ASP A 288 4.89 4.60 -24.93
C ASP A 288 4.50 4.61 -26.43
N GLU A 289 3.66 3.66 -26.85
CA GLU A 289 3.10 3.58 -28.21
C GLU A 289 1.93 4.56 -28.37
N ASP A 290 1.15 4.74 -27.31
CA ASP A 290 -0.03 5.63 -27.26
C ASP A 290 0.37 7.12 -27.30
N GLU A 291 1.50 7.52 -26.71
CA GLU A 291 2.05 8.88 -26.82
C GLU A 291 2.54 9.22 -28.24
N GLN A 292 2.94 8.21 -29.02
CA GLN A 292 3.41 8.38 -30.41
C GLN A 292 2.24 8.43 -31.42
N GLU A 293 1.10 7.81 -31.11
CA GLU A 293 -0.14 7.86 -31.90
C GLU A 293 -0.98 9.12 -31.63
N GLY A 294 -0.32 10.27 -31.42
CA GLY A 294 -0.97 11.55 -31.19
C GLY A 294 -2.15 11.80 -32.14
N GLN A 295 -3.33 12.03 -31.56
CA GLN A 295 -4.65 12.26 -32.18
C GLN A 295 -5.55 11.03 -32.39
N ARG A 296 -5.78 10.22 -31.36
CA ARG A 296 -7.08 9.50 -31.28
C ARG A 296 -8.19 10.51 -30.96
N GLN A 297 -9.25 10.48 -31.75
CA GLN A 297 -10.37 11.42 -31.71
C GLN A 297 -10.92 11.57 -30.28
N LEU A 298 -10.93 12.80 -29.78
CA LEU A 298 -11.60 13.21 -28.54
C LEU A 298 -13.09 12.87 -28.65
N VAL A 299 -13.51 11.77 -28.03
CA VAL A 299 -14.92 11.43 -27.86
C VAL A 299 -15.35 12.00 -26.52
N ASN A 300 -16.03 13.15 -26.55
CA ASN A 300 -16.65 13.73 -25.36
C ASN A 300 -17.54 12.67 -24.67
N GLY A 301 -17.17 12.23 -23.46
CA GLY A 301 -17.89 11.19 -22.72
C GLY A 301 -17.35 10.92 -21.31
N LEU A 302 -17.96 9.99 -20.57
CA LEU A 302 -17.50 9.51 -19.26
C LEU A 302 -16.04 9.02 -19.29
N GLU A 303 -15.61 8.50 -20.44
CA GLU A 303 -14.25 8.07 -20.76
C GLU A 303 -13.19 9.16 -20.46
N GLU A 304 -13.52 10.44 -20.61
CA GLU A 304 -12.59 11.57 -20.40
C GLU A 304 -12.58 12.12 -18.96
N THR A 305 -13.32 11.50 -18.03
CA THR A 305 -13.44 11.97 -16.63
C THR A 305 -12.92 10.95 -15.63
N LEU A 306 -13.80 10.08 -15.11
CA LEU A 306 -13.46 9.09 -14.11
C LEU A 306 -12.49 8.03 -14.67
N CYS A 307 -12.74 7.57 -15.90
CA CYS A 307 -12.00 6.49 -16.55
C CYS A 307 -10.55 6.85 -16.93
N THR A 308 -10.23 8.14 -17.02
CA THR A 308 -8.88 8.66 -17.34
C THR A 308 -8.27 9.46 -16.19
N THR A 309 -8.84 9.34 -14.99
CA THR A 309 -8.34 10.01 -13.79
C THR A 309 -6.86 9.69 -13.56
N ARG A 310 -6.07 10.71 -13.21
CA ARG A 310 -4.66 10.52 -12.87
C ARG A 310 -4.54 9.74 -11.58
N ILE A 311 -3.94 8.55 -11.68
CA ILE A 311 -3.75 7.61 -10.55
C ILE A 311 -2.36 7.64 -9.93
N ARG A 312 -1.40 8.35 -10.54
CA ARG A 312 -0.01 8.38 -10.06
C ARG A 312 0.64 9.75 -10.09
N HIS A 313 1.62 9.94 -9.21
CA HIS A 313 2.48 11.13 -9.18
C HIS A 313 3.91 10.72 -8.79
N ASN A 314 4.92 11.36 -9.37
CA ASN A 314 6.32 11.00 -9.09
C ASN A 314 6.88 11.85 -7.95
N LEU A 315 7.16 11.22 -6.81
CA LEU A 315 7.70 11.86 -5.60
C LEU A 315 9.16 12.30 -5.75
N ASP A 316 9.90 11.80 -6.75
CA ASP A 316 11.30 12.16 -7.02
C ASP A 316 11.46 13.46 -7.83
N THR A 317 10.36 14.04 -8.34
CA THR A 317 10.37 15.31 -9.07
C THR A 317 10.83 16.45 -8.17
N GLN A 318 12.11 16.83 -8.28
CA GLN A 318 12.74 17.80 -7.38
C GLN A 318 12.09 19.20 -7.45
N THR A 319 11.67 19.62 -8.64
CA THR A 319 11.04 20.92 -8.89
C THR A 319 9.66 21.06 -8.23
N GLU A 320 9.05 19.94 -7.80
CA GLU A 320 7.74 19.90 -7.15
C GLU A 320 7.83 19.68 -5.63
N SER A 321 9.03 19.82 -5.04
CA SER A 321 9.23 19.76 -3.59
C SER A 321 8.48 20.89 -2.88
N ASP A 322 7.63 20.58 -1.91
CA ASP A 322 6.87 21.58 -1.16
C ASP A 322 7.74 22.35 -0.18
N VAL A 323 8.75 21.66 0.38
CA VAL A 323 9.69 22.26 1.31
C VAL A 323 11.11 21.91 0.93
N PHE A 324 11.92 22.95 0.79
CA PHE A 324 13.33 22.84 0.41
C PHE A 324 14.19 23.70 1.32
N SER A 325 15.28 23.13 1.81
CA SER A 325 16.32 23.81 2.56
C SER A 325 17.69 23.37 2.03
N ARG A 326 18.49 24.35 1.56
CA ARG A 326 19.84 24.11 1.04
C ARG A 326 20.79 23.44 2.04
N GLN A 327 20.47 23.49 3.33
CA GLN A 327 21.31 22.97 4.41
C GLN A 327 20.72 21.74 5.11
N ALA A 328 19.44 21.42 4.89
CA ALA A 328 18.75 20.37 5.63
C ALA A 328 18.10 19.30 4.75
N GLY A 329 17.72 19.62 3.51
CA GLY A 329 17.16 18.65 2.58
C GLY A 329 15.87 19.13 1.90
N ARG A 330 15.04 18.17 1.48
CA ARG A 330 13.78 18.42 0.79
C ARG A 330 12.68 17.44 1.19
N VAL A 331 11.44 17.87 1.05
CA VAL A 331 10.24 17.06 1.28
C VAL A 331 9.23 17.35 0.18
N ASN A 332 8.69 16.27 -0.40
CA ASN A 332 7.59 16.30 -1.37
C ASN A 332 6.37 15.58 -0.77
N ILE A 333 5.22 16.23 -0.73
CA ILE A 333 3.96 15.75 -0.18
C ILE A 333 2.96 15.64 -1.32
N VAL A 334 2.44 14.44 -1.54
CA VAL A 334 1.37 14.16 -2.50
C VAL A 334 0.09 13.89 -1.70
N ASN A 335 -0.84 14.83 -1.78
CA ASN A 335 -2.14 14.81 -1.11
C ASN A 335 -3.27 15.01 -2.14
N GLN A 336 -4.51 15.14 -1.67
CA GLN A 336 -5.69 15.34 -2.53
C GLN A 336 -5.62 16.55 -3.48
N HIS A 337 -4.73 17.52 -3.24
CA HIS A 337 -4.55 18.67 -4.13
C HIS A 337 -3.57 18.38 -5.28
N LYS A 338 -2.50 17.60 -5.03
CA LYS A 338 -1.54 17.20 -6.09
C LYS A 338 -2.02 16.01 -6.92
N LEU A 339 -2.76 15.11 -6.29
CA LEU A 339 -3.28 13.89 -6.91
C LEU A 339 -4.77 13.73 -6.53
N PRO A 340 -5.71 14.27 -7.34
CA PRO A 340 -7.13 14.40 -6.96
C PRO A 340 -7.83 13.12 -6.54
N ILE A 341 -7.44 11.96 -7.08
CA ILE A 341 -8.03 10.67 -6.69
C ILE A 341 -7.86 10.37 -5.20
N LEU A 342 -6.83 10.94 -4.56
CA LEU A 342 -6.58 10.78 -3.13
C LEU A 342 -7.69 11.36 -2.23
N ARG A 343 -8.54 12.25 -2.77
CA ARG A 343 -9.76 12.68 -2.07
C ARG A 343 -10.72 11.52 -1.80
N TYR A 344 -10.78 10.55 -2.72
CA TYR A 344 -11.66 9.38 -2.58
C TYR A 344 -11.03 8.28 -1.72
N LEU A 345 -9.71 8.17 -1.73
CA LEU A 345 -9.00 7.20 -0.89
C LEU A 345 -8.87 7.69 0.56
N ASP A 346 -8.88 9.01 0.78
CA ASP A 346 -8.53 9.66 2.04
C ASP A 346 -7.13 9.24 2.54
N MET A 347 -6.16 9.19 1.62
CA MET A 347 -4.77 8.84 1.90
C MET A 347 -3.82 9.85 1.28
N SER A 348 -2.60 9.94 1.80
CA SER A 348 -1.54 10.78 1.22
C SER A 348 -0.17 10.16 1.40
N ALA A 349 0.83 10.70 0.70
CA ALA A 349 2.21 10.26 0.82
C ALA A 349 3.16 11.45 0.98
N GLU A 350 4.28 11.21 1.64
CA GLU A 350 5.39 12.15 1.79
C GLU A 350 6.70 11.43 1.46
N LYS A 351 7.55 12.03 0.64
CA LYS A 351 8.94 11.61 0.46
C LYS A 351 9.88 12.65 1.03
N GLY A 352 10.74 12.23 1.95
CA GLY A 352 11.74 13.09 2.56
C GLY A 352 13.15 12.68 2.17
N HIS A 353 14.01 13.67 1.95
CA HIS A 353 15.45 13.51 1.74
C HIS A 353 16.18 14.49 2.65
N LEU A 354 16.67 14.01 3.78
CA LEU A 354 17.44 14.80 4.74
C LEU A 354 18.93 14.67 4.45
N PHE A 355 19.62 15.81 4.45
CA PHE A 355 21.07 15.86 4.37
C PHE A 355 21.73 15.32 5.64
N PRO A 356 23.02 14.97 5.59
CA PRO A 356 23.74 14.47 6.75
C PRO A 356 23.56 15.37 7.98
N ASN A 357 23.23 14.75 9.12
CA ASN A 357 23.00 15.44 10.39
C ASN A 357 21.83 16.44 10.42
N ALA A 358 21.04 16.57 9.35
CA ALA A 358 19.85 17.40 9.37
C ALA A 358 18.78 16.81 10.30
N LEU A 359 17.93 17.69 10.80
CA LEU A 359 16.86 17.37 11.74
C LEU A 359 15.50 17.62 11.08
N TYR A 360 14.61 16.65 11.19
CA TYR A 360 13.18 16.89 11.04
C TYR A 360 12.66 17.43 12.37
N THR A 361 12.04 18.62 12.35
CA THR A 361 11.55 19.29 13.55
C THR A 361 10.67 18.35 14.40
N PRO A 362 10.75 18.41 15.74
CA PRO A 362 9.75 17.74 16.57
C PRO A 362 8.35 18.23 16.17
N HIS A 363 7.43 17.30 15.96
CA HIS A 363 6.06 17.59 15.53
C HIS A 363 5.13 16.43 15.86
N TRP A 364 3.83 16.68 15.86
CA TRP A 364 2.80 15.64 15.82
C TRP A 364 1.89 15.82 14.60
N SER A 365 1.30 14.73 14.12
CA SER A 365 0.19 14.81 13.15
C SER A 365 -1.14 14.98 13.87
N MET A 366 -2.01 15.81 13.33
CA MET A 366 -3.37 16.05 13.82
C MET A 366 -4.42 15.21 13.11
N THR A 367 -4.08 14.60 11.96
CA THR A 367 -5.09 14.01 11.05
C THR A 367 -4.79 12.59 10.62
N ASP A 368 -3.56 12.10 10.81
CA ASP A 368 -3.13 10.84 10.22
C ASP A 368 -2.24 9.99 11.14
N ASN A 369 -2.41 8.68 10.99
CA ASN A 369 -1.38 7.70 11.30
C ASN A 369 -0.41 7.60 10.12
N ARG A 370 0.85 7.24 10.41
CA ARG A 370 1.92 7.25 9.41
C ARG A 370 2.65 5.92 9.41
N VAL A 371 2.77 5.31 8.24
CA VAL A 371 3.66 4.17 8.01
C VAL A 371 4.88 4.68 7.27
N VAL A 372 6.06 4.55 7.88
CA VAL A 372 7.33 5.03 7.33
C VAL A 372 8.13 3.84 6.82
N TYR A 373 8.62 3.95 5.59
CA TYR A 373 9.54 3.00 4.97
C TYR A 373 10.86 3.69 4.61
N VAL A 374 11.97 3.16 5.15
CA VAL A 374 13.29 3.75 4.96
C VAL A 374 13.91 3.27 3.65
N LEU A 375 14.18 4.22 2.75
CA LEU A 375 14.69 3.94 1.41
C LEU A 375 16.22 3.88 1.39
N ARG A 376 16.89 4.85 2.02
CA ARG A 376 18.37 4.99 2.00
C ARG A 376 18.88 5.70 3.24
N GLY A 377 20.14 5.43 3.57
CA GLY A 377 20.81 6.04 4.71
C GLY A 377 20.28 5.51 6.04
N ASP A 378 20.36 6.35 7.07
CA ASP A 378 19.96 6.01 8.43
C ASP A 378 19.56 7.27 9.22
N ALA A 379 18.75 7.10 10.27
CA ALA A 379 18.39 8.19 11.16
C ALA A 379 18.16 7.69 12.58
N ARG A 380 18.45 8.53 13.59
CA ARG A 380 17.91 8.34 14.94
C ARG A 380 16.53 8.97 14.99
N VAL A 381 15.51 8.18 15.32
CA VAL A 381 14.12 8.62 15.39
C VAL A 381 13.66 8.49 16.83
N GLN A 382 12.93 9.50 17.30
CA GLN A 382 12.26 9.46 18.59
C GLN A 382 10.75 9.62 18.40
N ILE A 383 9.95 8.88 19.18
CA ILE A 383 8.49 8.98 19.22
C ILE A 383 8.04 9.01 20.68
N VAL A 384 7.21 9.99 21.02
CA VAL A 384 6.72 10.27 22.38
C VAL A 384 5.19 10.17 22.39
N ASP A 385 4.66 9.46 23.39
CA ASP A 385 3.22 9.25 23.59
C ASP A 385 2.55 10.40 24.38
N ASP A 386 1.28 10.23 24.75
CA ASP A 386 0.51 11.20 25.52
C ASP A 386 0.91 11.29 27.01
N ASN A 387 1.65 10.32 27.54
CA ASN A 387 2.23 10.39 28.89
C ASN A 387 3.55 11.17 28.92
N GLY A 388 4.11 11.50 27.74
CA GLY A 388 5.44 12.07 27.61
C GLY A 388 6.56 11.02 27.64
N ASP A 389 6.21 9.74 27.56
CA ASP A 389 7.17 8.65 27.54
C ASP A 389 7.76 8.50 26.14
N ASN A 390 9.08 8.31 26.07
CA ASN A 390 9.77 8.04 24.82
C ASN A 390 9.60 6.57 24.45
N VAL A 391 8.52 6.27 23.73
CA VAL A 391 8.10 4.91 23.35
C VAL A 391 8.88 4.33 22.16
N PHE A 392 9.66 5.15 21.45
CA PHE A 392 10.55 4.72 20.37
C PHE A 392 11.82 5.57 20.38
N ASP A 393 13.00 4.95 20.53
CA ASP A 393 14.29 5.65 20.38
C ASP A 393 15.28 4.72 19.69
N GLU A 394 15.18 4.64 18.37
CA GLU A 394 15.94 3.67 17.58
C GLU A 394 16.68 4.35 16.43
N ARG A 395 17.77 3.69 16.00
CA ARG A 395 18.45 4.03 14.75
C ARG A 395 17.86 3.17 13.65
N VAL A 396 17.07 3.79 12.79
CA VAL A 396 16.46 3.15 11.63
C VAL A 396 17.41 3.19 10.44
N LYS A 397 17.36 2.17 9.59
CA LYS A 397 18.19 1.97 8.40
C LYS A 397 17.34 1.51 7.21
N ARG A 398 17.94 1.49 6.02
CA ARG A 398 17.30 1.02 4.78
C ARG A 398 16.56 -0.32 5.00
N GLY A 399 15.32 -0.36 4.54
CA GLY A 399 14.45 -1.54 4.61
C GLY A 399 13.55 -1.58 5.85
N ASP A 400 13.86 -0.79 6.89
CA ASP A 400 13.04 -0.74 8.10
C ASP A 400 11.68 -0.10 7.81
N VAL A 401 10.64 -0.67 8.43
CA VAL A 401 9.28 -0.15 8.45
C VAL A 401 8.89 0.14 9.90
N TYR A 402 8.24 1.28 10.16
CA TYR A 402 7.70 1.60 11.47
C TYR A 402 6.48 2.51 11.36
N VAL A 403 5.67 2.53 12.43
CA VAL A 403 4.43 3.31 12.50
C VAL A 403 4.58 4.45 13.48
N ILE A 404 4.01 5.61 13.13
CA ILE A 404 3.87 6.74 14.04
C ILE A 404 2.37 7.04 14.17
N PRO A 405 1.74 6.72 15.32
CA PRO A 405 0.33 7.00 15.54
C PRO A 405 0.01 8.51 15.49
N GLN A 406 -1.24 8.84 15.23
CA GLN A 406 -1.76 10.19 15.30
C GLN A 406 -1.49 10.79 16.69
N PHE A 407 -1.18 12.08 16.76
CA PHE A 407 -0.80 12.84 17.96
C PHE A 407 0.49 12.44 18.68
N TYR A 408 1.10 11.29 18.37
CA TYR A 408 2.41 10.97 18.92
C TYR A 408 3.45 11.95 18.36
N ALA A 409 4.19 12.59 19.26
CA ALA A 409 5.20 13.57 18.88
C ALA A 409 6.44 12.83 18.38
N THR A 410 7.03 13.28 17.28
CA THR A 410 8.19 12.63 16.68
C THR A 410 9.21 13.62 16.16
N THR A 411 10.47 13.22 16.19
CA THR A 411 11.58 13.91 15.54
C THR A 411 12.56 12.88 14.97
N ALA A 412 13.30 13.28 13.94
CA ALA A 412 14.31 12.44 13.32
C ALA A 412 15.57 13.25 13.08
N ARG A 413 16.73 12.66 13.36
CA ARG A 413 18.04 13.19 12.97
C ARG A 413 18.70 12.24 11.99
N ALA A 414 18.98 12.73 10.79
CA ALA A 414 19.71 11.97 9.79
C ALA A 414 21.13 11.61 10.26
N GLY A 415 21.58 10.41 9.90
CA GLY A 415 22.94 9.95 10.08
C GLY A 415 23.93 10.68 9.17
N ASN A 416 25.15 10.16 9.09
CA ASN A 416 26.21 10.75 8.27
C ASN A 416 25.99 10.52 6.77
N ASN A 417 25.21 9.51 6.40
CA ASN A 417 24.92 9.16 5.00
C ASN A 417 23.62 9.82 4.49
N GLY A 418 23.06 10.77 5.24
CA GLY A 418 21.72 11.30 4.99
C GLY A 418 20.62 10.30 5.35
N PHE A 419 19.37 10.67 5.07
CA PHE A 419 18.20 9.85 5.35
C PHE A 419 17.12 10.09 4.29
N GLU A 420 16.80 9.05 3.54
CA GLU A 420 15.70 9.05 2.57
C GLU A 420 14.62 8.07 3.01
N TYR A 421 13.37 8.53 3.01
CA TYR A 421 12.21 7.73 3.41
C TYR A 421 10.99 8.10 2.57
N VAL A 422 10.04 7.17 2.53
CA VAL A 422 8.66 7.44 2.13
C VAL A 422 7.74 7.21 3.33
N THR A 423 6.72 8.03 3.47
CA THR A 423 5.69 7.90 4.49
C THR A 423 4.33 7.89 3.82
N ILE A 424 3.54 6.85 4.05
CA ILE A 424 2.14 6.80 3.64
C ILE A 424 1.27 7.13 4.86
N LYS A 425 0.24 7.95 4.65
CA LYS A 425 -0.57 8.57 5.69
C LYS A 425 -2.03 8.25 5.48
N THR A 426 -2.74 7.97 6.57
CA THR A 426 -4.19 7.64 6.59
C THR A 426 -5.07 8.89 6.56
N SER A 427 -4.70 9.90 5.77
CA SER A 427 -5.54 11.07 5.51
C SER A 427 -5.19 11.70 4.16
N GLY A 428 -6.20 12.12 3.41
CA GLY A 428 -6.07 12.81 2.13
C GLY A 428 -5.56 14.24 2.25
N GLN A 429 -5.63 14.84 3.45
CA GLN A 429 -5.17 16.20 3.74
C GLN A 429 -4.35 16.24 5.04
N PRO A 430 -3.09 15.78 5.01
CA PRO A 430 -2.29 15.62 6.22
C PRO A 430 -1.95 16.97 6.84
N MET A 431 -2.29 17.16 8.11
CA MET A 431 -1.99 18.36 8.89
C MET A 431 -1.10 18.00 10.08
N LYS A 432 -0.02 18.76 10.27
CA LYS A 432 0.93 18.57 11.36
C LYS A 432 1.22 19.88 12.09
N SER A 433 1.65 19.76 13.33
CA SER A 433 2.02 20.88 14.20
C SER A 433 3.50 20.83 14.56
N PRO A 434 4.36 21.63 13.91
CA PRO A 434 5.77 21.75 14.27
C PRO A 434 5.96 22.34 15.66
N MET A 435 7.01 21.92 16.38
CA MET A 435 7.37 22.43 17.71
C MET A 435 8.57 23.38 17.67
N ALA A 436 9.43 23.28 16.64
CA ALA A 436 10.51 24.22 16.38
C ALA A 436 10.50 24.70 14.92
N GLY A 437 11.05 25.90 14.68
CA GLY A 437 11.05 26.55 13.37
C GLY A 437 10.02 27.69 13.26
N TYR A 438 9.94 28.32 12.09
CA TYR A 438 9.12 29.51 11.87
C TYR A 438 7.61 29.24 11.90
N THR A 439 7.18 28.00 11.66
CA THR A 439 5.78 27.56 11.74
C THR A 439 5.45 26.83 13.05
N SER A 440 6.30 26.96 14.08
CA SER A 440 6.12 26.20 15.31
C SER A 440 5.03 26.73 16.24
N VAL A 441 4.42 25.82 16.99
CA VAL A 441 3.49 26.16 18.09
C VAL A 441 4.16 27.05 19.13
N ILE A 442 5.44 26.85 19.41
CA ILE A 442 6.21 27.67 20.35
C ILE A 442 6.34 29.11 19.84
N ARG A 443 6.57 29.31 18.54
CA ARG A 443 6.60 30.64 17.95
C ARG A 443 5.23 31.33 17.96
N ALA A 444 4.14 30.57 17.88
CA ALA A 444 2.79 31.10 17.94
C ALA A 444 2.36 31.54 19.36
N MET A 445 2.93 30.97 20.42
CA MET A 445 2.57 31.31 21.80
C MET A 445 3.07 32.71 22.21
N PRO A 446 2.28 33.50 22.97
CA PRO A 446 2.75 34.74 23.59
C PRO A 446 3.97 34.51 24.49
N ILE A 447 4.86 35.50 24.58
CA ILE A 447 6.05 35.41 25.44
C ILE A 447 5.65 35.18 26.90
N ASP A 448 4.58 35.84 27.37
CA ASP A 448 4.11 35.67 28.75
C ASP A 448 3.65 34.24 29.04
N VAL A 449 3.06 33.55 28.06
CA VAL A 449 2.70 32.13 28.21
C VAL A 449 3.97 31.28 28.37
N LEU A 450 4.99 31.51 27.54
CA LEU A 450 6.25 30.74 27.61
C LEU A 450 7.03 31.00 28.91
N THR A 451 7.14 32.28 29.30
CA THR A 451 7.88 32.67 30.52
C THR A 451 7.24 32.11 31.77
N ASN A 452 5.91 32.15 31.88
CA ASN A 452 5.19 31.56 33.03
C ASN A 452 5.17 30.03 32.98
N SER A 453 4.99 29.41 31.80
CA SER A 453 4.89 27.94 31.68
C SER A 453 6.21 27.24 31.94
N PHE A 454 7.33 27.83 31.49
CA PHE A 454 8.66 27.21 31.55
C PHE A 454 9.61 27.88 32.54
N GLN A 455 9.13 28.85 33.33
CA GLN A 455 9.93 29.61 34.30
C GLN A 455 11.20 30.22 33.70
N MET A 456 11.07 30.80 32.50
CA MET A 456 12.18 31.39 31.75
C MET A 456 12.05 32.91 31.66
N SER A 457 13.18 33.60 31.46
CA SER A 457 13.19 35.04 31.22
C SER A 457 12.57 35.39 29.86
N PRO A 458 12.05 36.63 29.67
CA PRO A 458 11.54 37.08 28.38
C PRO A 458 12.55 36.95 27.24
N ARG A 459 13.85 37.13 27.53
CA ARG A 459 14.94 36.96 26.57
C ARG A 459 15.13 35.50 26.15
N GLU A 460 15.08 34.57 27.09
CA GLU A 460 15.14 33.13 26.79
C GLU A 460 13.92 32.68 25.97
N ALA A 461 12.73 33.16 26.30
CA ALA A 461 11.53 32.89 25.52
C ALA A 461 11.64 33.43 24.09
N GLN A 462 12.17 34.65 23.89
CA GLN A 462 12.46 35.18 22.57
C GLN A 462 13.45 34.30 21.80
N ASN A 463 14.54 33.88 22.43
CA ASN A 463 15.53 32.98 21.81
C ASN A 463 14.89 31.64 21.41
N LEU A 464 14.07 31.04 22.28
CA LEU A 464 13.36 29.80 22.01
C LEU A 464 12.47 29.92 20.76
N LYS A 465 11.78 31.05 20.60
CA LYS A 465 10.91 31.32 19.42
C LYS A 465 11.69 31.58 18.14
N HIS A 466 12.87 32.19 18.23
CA HIS A 466 13.52 32.83 17.08
C HIS A 466 14.87 32.24 16.66
N ASN A 467 15.57 31.44 17.48
CA ASN A 467 16.87 30.84 17.12
C ASN A 467 16.82 30.00 15.83
N ARG A 468 15.67 29.37 15.56
CA ARG A 468 15.40 28.61 14.32
C ARG A 468 14.37 29.30 13.42
N GLY A 469 14.16 30.60 13.62
CA GLY A 469 13.03 31.36 13.06
C GLY A 469 13.04 31.57 11.55
N HIS A 470 14.11 31.17 10.85
CA HIS A 470 14.22 31.19 9.38
C HIS A 470 14.08 29.80 8.74
N GLN A 471 13.92 28.75 9.56
CA GLN A 471 13.83 27.35 9.11
C GLN A 471 12.40 26.85 9.29
N SER A 472 11.89 26.08 8.32
CA SER A 472 10.55 25.47 8.41
C SER A 472 10.60 24.24 9.34
N PHE A 473 10.09 23.09 8.89
CA PHE A 473 10.22 21.81 9.57
C PHE A 473 11.50 21.02 9.21
N LEU A 474 12.34 21.53 8.31
CA LEU A 474 13.68 21.00 8.05
C LEU A 474 14.74 21.91 8.69
N LEU A 475 15.49 21.37 9.65
CA LEU A 475 16.44 22.11 10.47
C LEU A 475 17.88 21.70 10.15
N SER A 476 18.77 22.69 9.97
CA SER A 476 20.21 22.45 9.73
C SER A 476 20.91 21.89 10.98
N SER A 477 22.00 21.16 10.76
CA SER A 477 22.83 20.60 11.84
C SER A 477 23.55 21.66 12.68
N SER A 478 23.77 22.87 12.15
CA SER A 478 24.37 23.99 12.87
C SER A 478 23.45 24.46 14.00
N ARG A 479 23.94 24.47 15.24
CA ARG A 479 23.34 25.27 16.32
C ARG A 479 23.73 26.72 16.05
N SER A 480 22.77 27.63 16.00
CA SER A 480 23.07 29.06 16.09
C SER A 480 23.73 29.29 17.46
N SER A 481 25.02 29.60 17.43
CA SER A 481 25.82 29.99 18.61
C SER A 481 25.35 31.30 19.19
#